data_AF-A0A9X9M5M5-F1
#
_entry.id   AF-A0A9X9M5M5-F1
#
_cell.length_a   1.000
_cell.length_b   1.000
_cell.length_c   1.000
_cell.angle_alpha   90.00
_cell.angle_beta   90.00
_cell.angle_gamma   90.00
#
_symmetry.space_group_name_H-M   'P 1'
#
loop_
_entity.id
_entity.type
_entity.pdbx_description
1 polymer ?
#
loop_
_entity_poly.entity_id
_entity_poly.type
_entity_poly.pdbx_seq_one_letter_code
_entity_poly.pdbx_strand_id
1 'polypeptide(L)'
;MERVHLFIVGVYLLSSCRAEEGLNFPTYDGKDRVVSLTEKNFKQVLKKYDVLCLYYHEAVSSDKVAQKQFQLKEIVLELVAQVLEHKDIGFVTVDAKKEAKLAKKLG
;
A
#
# COMPACT_ATOMS: atom_id res chain seq x y z
N MET A 1 -55.56 22.78 10.61
CA MET A 1 -54.78 22.18 9.50
C MET A 1 -53.36 22.75 9.44
N GLU A 2 -53.16 24.08 9.55
CA GLU A 2 -51.86 24.78 9.65
C GLU A 2 -50.77 24.09 10.51
N ARG A 3 -51.11 23.67 11.74
CA ARG A 3 -50.15 23.03 12.66
C ARG A 3 -49.65 21.67 12.18
N VAL A 4 -50.46 20.94 11.42
CA VAL A 4 -50.10 19.61 10.88
C VAL A 4 -49.12 19.77 9.74
N HIS A 5 -49.30 20.79 8.89
CA HIS A 5 -48.35 21.10 7.81
C HIS A 5 -46.97 21.52 8.36
N LEU A 6 -46.95 22.33 9.43
CA LEU A 6 -45.70 22.71 10.10
C LEU A 6 -44.96 21.50 10.70
N PHE A 7 -45.69 20.55 11.28
CA PHE A 7 -45.10 19.30 11.77
C PHE A 7 -44.55 18.44 10.63
N ILE A 8 -45.28 18.31 9.52
CA ILE A 8 -44.84 17.56 8.34
C ILE A 8 -43.56 18.18 7.77
N VAL A 9 -43.53 19.50 7.60
CA VAL A 9 -42.35 20.22 7.09
C VAL A 9 -41.16 20.07 8.04
N GLY A 10 -41.37 20.13 9.35
CA GLY A 10 -40.31 19.91 10.34
C GLY A 10 -39.72 18.51 10.28
N VAL A 11 -40.54 17.48 10.11
CA VAL A 11 -40.09 16.09 9.95
C VAL A 11 -39.32 15.89 8.64
N TYR A 12 -39.79 16.50 7.54
CA TYR A 12 -39.08 16.46 6.24
C TYR A 12 -37.72 17.16 6.30
N LEU A 13 -37.61 18.29 7.00
CA LEU A 13 -36.34 19.01 7.18
C LEU A 13 -35.35 18.22 8.05
N LEU A 14 -35.82 17.61 9.13
CA LEU A 14 -34.98 16.75 9.98
C LEU A 14 -34.47 15.51 9.25
N SER A 15 -35.30 14.90 8.39
CA SER A 15 -34.88 13.77 7.55
C SER A 15 -33.86 14.17 6.48
N SER A 16 -33.77 15.44 6.12
CA SER A 16 -32.84 15.94 5.09
C SER A 16 -31.49 16.36 5.68
N CYS A 17 -31.36 16.44 7.00
CA CYS A 17 -30.14 16.81 7.69
C CYS A 17 -29.34 15.56 8.07
N ARG A 18 -28.67 14.93 7.09
CA ARG A 18 -27.62 13.93 7.40
C ARG A 18 -26.34 14.65 7.77
N ALA A 19 -25.78 14.34 8.93
CA ALA A 19 -24.43 14.76 9.27
C ALA A 19 -23.43 14.01 8.39
N GLU A 20 -22.39 14.70 7.91
CA GLU A 20 -21.29 14.05 7.20
C GLU A 20 -20.52 13.15 8.17
N GLU A 21 -20.11 11.98 7.68
CA GLU A 21 -19.22 11.11 8.44
C GLU A 21 -17.89 11.84 8.64
N GLY A 22 -17.40 11.88 9.89
CA GLY A 22 -16.16 12.56 10.23
C GLY A 22 -14.93 11.93 9.57
N LEU A 23 -13.80 12.63 9.64
CA LEU A 23 -12.53 12.12 9.10
C LEU A 23 -12.06 10.88 9.87
N ASN A 24 -11.64 9.86 9.13
CA ASN A 24 -10.98 8.68 9.69
C ASN A 24 -9.47 8.89 9.72
N PHE A 25 -8.80 8.23 10.66
CA PHE A 25 -7.34 8.13 10.63
C PHE A 25 -6.88 7.37 9.37
N PRO A 26 -5.73 7.71 8.78
CA PRO A 26 -5.20 7.00 7.62
C PRO A 26 -4.98 5.51 7.94
N THR A 27 -5.48 4.65 7.06
CA THR A 27 -5.27 3.20 7.09
C THR A 27 -4.52 2.75 5.85
N TYR A 28 -4.05 1.50 5.83
CA TYR A 28 -3.46 0.92 4.63
C TYR A 28 -4.46 0.98 3.46
N ASP A 29 -4.08 1.61 2.35
CA ASP A 29 -4.97 1.89 1.23
C ASP A 29 -5.01 0.77 0.16
N GLY A 30 -4.17 -0.26 0.30
CA GLY A 30 -4.13 -1.40 -0.60
C GLY A 30 -3.44 -1.15 -1.94
N LYS A 31 -2.76 -0.02 -2.14
CA LYS A 31 -2.02 0.24 -3.38
C LYS A 31 -0.61 -0.36 -3.34
N ASP A 32 -0.22 -0.96 -4.45
CA ASP A 32 1.12 -1.51 -4.65
C ASP A 32 2.15 -0.38 -4.83
N ARG A 33 3.06 -0.27 -3.87
CA ARG A 33 4.20 0.68 -3.87
C ARG A 33 5.53 -0.04 -3.92
N VAL A 34 5.58 -1.31 -3.52
CA VAL A 34 6.79 -2.13 -3.61
C VAL A 34 6.97 -2.65 -5.03
N VAL A 35 8.14 -2.41 -5.61
CA VAL A 35 8.43 -2.80 -7.00
C VAL A 35 9.33 -4.03 -7.07
N SER A 36 8.99 -5.01 -7.90
CA SER A 36 9.90 -6.10 -8.21
C SER A 36 11.06 -5.61 -9.07
N LEU A 37 12.27 -5.67 -8.53
CA LEU A 37 13.48 -5.19 -9.18
C LEU A 37 14.04 -6.28 -10.09
N THR A 38 14.27 -5.94 -11.34
CA THR A 38 14.81 -6.80 -12.39
C THR A 38 15.96 -6.12 -13.09
N GLU A 39 16.80 -6.85 -13.82
CA GLU A 39 17.88 -6.21 -14.60
C GLU A 39 17.38 -5.14 -15.59
N LYS A 40 16.13 -5.26 -16.06
CA LYS A 40 15.52 -4.35 -17.03
C LYS A 40 15.17 -2.99 -16.40
N ASN A 41 14.58 -3.00 -15.20
CA ASN A 41 14.12 -1.78 -14.54
C ASN A 41 15.14 -1.22 -13.52
N PHE A 42 16.19 -1.97 -13.17
CA PHE A 42 17.20 -1.59 -12.17
C PHE A 42 17.73 -0.16 -12.34
N LYS A 43 18.18 0.19 -13.56
CA LYS A 43 18.74 1.52 -13.85
C LYS A 43 17.71 2.65 -13.71
N GLN A 44 16.44 2.38 -13.99
CA GLN A 44 15.37 3.37 -13.88
C GLN A 44 15.01 3.60 -12.42
N VAL A 45 14.87 2.51 -11.65
CA VAL A 45 14.55 2.57 -10.22
C VAL A 45 15.67 3.22 -9.42
N LEU A 46 16.93 2.90 -9.71
CA LEU A 46 18.10 3.52 -9.06
C LEU A 46 18.19 5.03 -9.28
N LYS A 47 17.65 5.55 -10.39
CA LYS A 47 17.64 7.00 -10.66
C LYS A 47 16.44 7.71 -10.04
N LYS A 48 15.41 6.99 -9.65
CA LYS A 48 14.13 7.55 -9.18
C LYS A 48 14.17 7.92 -7.70
N TYR A 49 15.00 7.25 -6.91
CA TYR A 49 15.01 7.36 -5.46
C TYR A 49 16.43 7.60 -4.95
N ASP A 50 16.55 8.42 -3.91
CA ASP A 50 17.83 8.68 -3.23
C ASP A 50 18.25 7.48 -2.38
N VAL A 51 17.26 6.79 -1.79
CA VAL A 51 17.46 5.59 -0.98
C VAL A 51 16.63 4.44 -1.55
N LEU A 52 17.22 3.26 -1.67
CA LEU A 52 16.51 2.04 -2.00
C LEU A 52 16.55 1.06 -0.82
N CYS A 53 15.37 0.66 -0.36
CA CYS A 53 15.19 -0.42 0.59
C CYS A 53 14.92 -1.71 -0.20
N LEU A 54 15.85 -2.66 -0.13
CA LEU A 54 15.76 -3.93 -0.85
C LEU A 54 15.34 -5.06 0.09
N TYR A 55 14.27 -5.75 -0.28
CA TYR A 55 13.91 -7.03 0.30
C TYR A 55 14.39 -8.18 -0.61
N TYR A 56 15.56 -8.72 -0.28
CA TYR A 56 16.08 -9.93 -0.91
C TYR A 56 15.43 -11.16 -0.30
N HIS A 57 14.85 -12.02 -1.14
CA HIS A 57 14.12 -13.20 -0.67
C HIS A 57 14.36 -14.42 -1.56
N GLU A 58 14.26 -15.60 -0.95
CA GLU A 58 14.26 -16.86 -1.70
C GLU A 58 12.98 -17.03 -2.52
N ALA A 59 13.01 -17.94 -3.49
CA ALA A 59 11.83 -18.33 -4.23
C ALA A 59 10.77 -18.86 -3.25
N VAL A 60 9.55 -18.30 -3.32
CA VAL A 60 8.46 -18.72 -2.44
C VAL A 60 8.15 -20.19 -2.70
N SER A 61 8.33 -21.02 -1.68
CA SER A 61 8.09 -22.47 -1.77
C SER A 61 6.59 -22.76 -1.86
N SER A 62 6.23 -24.01 -2.19
CA SER A 62 4.84 -24.47 -2.16
C SER A 62 4.29 -24.66 -0.75
N ASP A 63 5.11 -24.49 0.29
CA ASP A 63 4.68 -24.60 1.67
C ASP A 63 3.81 -23.41 2.09
N LYS A 64 2.67 -23.71 2.75
CA LYS A 64 1.69 -22.69 3.14
C LYS A 64 2.22 -21.74 4.21
N VAL A 65 3.10 -22.21 5.10
CA VAL A 65 3.66 -21.36 6.16
C VAL A 65 4.66 -20.38 5.56
N ALA A 66 5.55 -20.87 4.69
CA ALA A 66 6.49 -20.02 3.95
C ALA A 66 5.78 -18.95 3.10
N GLN A 67 4.69 -19.30 2.42
CA GLN A 67 3.87 -18.34 1.66
C GLN A 67 3.27 -17.25 2.54
N LYS A 68 2.70 -17.61 3.69
CA LYS A 68 2.13 -16.63 4.63
C LYS A 68 3.20 -15.71 5.22
N GLN A 69 4.39 -16.24 5.53
CA GLN A 69 5.51 -15.45 6.02
C GLN A 69 6.01 -14.46 4.97
N PHE A 70 6.05 -14.87 3.70
CA PHE A 70 6.39 -13.98 2.59
C PHE A 70 5.34 -12.87 2.44
N GLN A 71 4.05 -13.22 2.41
CA GLN A 71 2.94 -12.25 2.34
C GLN A 71 2.94 -11.27 3.51
N LEU A 72 3.25 -11.73 4.73
CA LEU A 72 3.36 -10.86 5.90
C LEU A 72 4.50 -9.84 5.74
N LYS A 73 5.64 -10.25 5.18
CA LYS A 73 6.76 -9.33 4.94
C LYS A 73 6.43 -8.33 3.84
N GLU A 74 5.76 -8.79 2.78
CA GLU A 74 5.29 -7.94 1.68
C GLU A 74 4.31 -6.87 2.18
N ILE A 75 3.28 -7.25 2.95
CA ILE A 75 2.29 -6.28 3.45
C ILE A 75 2.90 -5.27 4.44
N VAL A 76 3.88 -5.70 5.23
CA VAL A 76 4.64 -4.77 6.10
C VAL A 76 5.43 -3.78 5.24
N LEU A 77 6.07 -4.25 4.17
CA LEU A 77 6.84 -3.40 3.28
C LEU A 77 5.95 -2.39 2.53
N GLU A 78 4.77 -2.83 2.08
CA GLU A 78 3.76 -1.95 1.46
C GLU A 78 3.26 -0.87 2.42
N LEU A 79 3.00 -1.24 3.68
CA LEU A 79 2.60 -0.27 4.70
C LEU A 79 3.69 0.76 4.98
N VAL A 80 4.95 0.32 5.08
CA VAL A 80 6.08 1.23 5.28
C VAL A 80 6.27 2.14 4.06
N ALA A 81 6.12 1.60 2.85
CA ALA A 81 6.17 2.36 1.61
C ALA A 81 5.05 3.41 1.54
N GLN A 82 3.85 3.10 2.03
CA GLN A 82 2.76 4.08 2.13
C GLN A 82 3.12 5.23 3.09
N VAL A 83 3.65 4.92 4.26
CA VAL A 83 4.03 5.94 5.26
C VAL A 83 5.14 6.84 4.72
N LEU A 84 6.07 6.29 3.95
CA LEU A 84 7.25 6.99 3.43
C LEU A 84 7.13 7.44 1.97
N GLU A 85 5.94 7.39 1.38
CA GLU A 85 5.70 7.72 -0.05
C GLU A 85 6.13 9.15 -0.42
N HIS A 86 6.08 10.07 0.52
CA HIS A 86 6.47 11.47 0.37
C HIS A 86 7.98 11.71 0.60
N LYS A 87 8.76 10.65 0.81
CA LYS A 87 10.22 10.67 0.89
C LYS A 87 10.77 10.01 -0.38
N ASP A 88 11.97 10.39 -0.78
CA ASP A 88 12.66 9.80 -1.94
C ASP A 88 13.26 8.41 -1.61
N ILE A 89 12.45 7.53 -1.01
CA ILE A 89 12.79 6.18 -0.60
C ILE A 89 11.97 5.18 -1.42
N GLY A 90 12.64 4.38 -2.24
CA GLY A 90 12.00 3.31 -3.01
C GLY A 90 12.08 1.97 -2.29
N PHE A 91 10.97 1.25 -2.25
CA PHE A 91 10.91 -0.10 -1.70
C PHE A 91 10.84 -1.11 -2.83
N VAL A 92 11.73 -2.09 -2.80
CA VAL A 92 11.87 -3.05 -3.90
C VAL A 92 12.11 -4.48 -3.41
N THR A 93 11.62 -5.46 -4.16
CA THR A 93 11.90 -6.88 -3.91
C THR A 93 12.87 -7.44 -4.95
N VAL A 94 13.75 -8.35 -4.52
CA VAL A 94 14.68 -9.08 -5.40
C VAL A 94 14.56 -10.57 -5.11
N ASP A 95 14.10 -11.33 -6.10
CA ASP A 95 14.00 -12.78 -6.03
C ASP A 95 15.38 -13.42 -6.29
N ALA A 96 15.88 -14.18 -5.32
CA ALA A 96 17.17 -14.84 -5.35
C ALA A 96 17.35 -15.78 -6.55
N LYS A 97 16.29 -16.43 -7.00
CA LYS A 97 16.31 -17.42 -8.07
C LYS A 97 16.11 -16.77 -9.44
N LYS A 98 15.14 -15.86 -9.55
CA LYS A 98 14.81 -15.20 -10.84
C LYS A 98 15.85 -14.14 -11.21
N GLU A 99 16.29 -13.35 -10.24
CA GLU A 99 17.15 -12.18 -10.45
C GLU A 99 18.56 -12.41 -9.87
N ALA A 100 19.05 -13.66 -9.92
CA ALA A 100 20.35 -14.06 -9.36
C ALA A 100 21.54 -13.23 -9.89
N LYS A 101 21.49 -12.81 -11.16
CA LYS A 101 22.53 -11.94 -11.75
C LYS A 101 22.53 -10.54 -11.14
N LEU A 102 21.34 -10.00 -10.87
CA LEU A 102 21.18 -8.70 -10.24
C LEU A 102 21.60 -8.77 -8.77
N ALA A 103 21.16 -9.80 -8.04
CA ALA A 103 21.57 -10.03 -6.65
C ALA A 103 23.09 -10.04 -6.52
N LYS A 104 23.79 -10.83 -7.35
CA LYS A 104 25.26 -10.88 -7.38
C LYS A 104 25.94 -9.53 -7.65
N LYS A 105 25.27 -8.59 -8.34
CA LYS A 105 25.81 -7.25 -8.59
C LYS A 105 25.65 -6.33 -7.38
N LEU A 106 24.68 -6.60 -6.52
CA LEU A 106 24.33 -5.77 -5.36
C LEU A 106 25.06 -6.17 -4.09
N GLY A 107 25.59 -7.40 -4.01
CA GLY A 107 26.33 -7.94 -2.87
C GLY A 107 25.61 -9.13 -2.26
#